data_AF-A0A9D1MAH2-F1
#
_entry.id   AF-A0A9D1MAH2-F1
#
_cell.length_a   1.000
_cell.length_b   1.000
_cell.length_c   1.000
_cell.angle_alpha   90.00
_cell.angle_beta   90.00
_cell.angle_gamma   90.00
#
_symmetry.space_group_name_H-M   'P 1'
#
loop_
_entity.id
_entity.type
_entity.pdbx_description
1 polymer ?
#
loop_
_entity_poly.entity_id
_entity_poly.type
_entity_poly.pdbx_seq_one_letter_code
_entity_poly.pdbx_strand_id
1 'polypeptide(L)'
;MDLPNSMIFADALGIFDASEIASATICNMDTNTYKNLSTEEINEFYETASAVTVWRKINPTPFRGTCVNFTTVDGTNISYYFESGVQIGTYGVDNYVCYMPAKEDAAELSYLETEFLDAEDKYGGTLWNVSTAWDFLKLPQDPWAIPEIQVAAARSLVPYEFTDKYNDNITREQFAVLLENTIVVAGNYANMNAYMNEAGISYIPGRFSDCAGRNEAIDRLCAVGVISGRSDTEFAPDGAVSRQEAAAMITRVADLFMYVGTNYTIESTDADSVDEWARFYVNWVADKGIMSGDDQNRFDPHGSLTVQQAIASINRLYNLITYWES
;
A
#
# COMPACT_ATOMS: atom_id res chain seq x y z
N MET A 1 -2.71 -22.68 -6.62
CA MET A 1 -4.15 -22.94 -6.39
C MET A 1 -4.90 -21.94 -7.27
N ASP A 2 -5.81 -22.38 -8.13
CA ASP A 2 -6.63 -21.46 -8.95
C ASP A 2 -7.74 -20.86 -8.07
N LEU A 3 -7.37 -19.88 -7.26
CA LEU A 3 -8.32 -19.09 -6.48
C LEU A 3 -9.11 -18.15 -7.41
N PRO A 4 -10.44 -17.99 -7.26
CA PRO A 4 -11.24 -17.13 -8.13
C PRO A 4 -10.85 -15.64 -8.01
N ASN A 5 -11.34 -14.78 -8.89
CA ASN A 5 -11.07 -13.33 -8.79
C ASN A 5 -11.87 -12.65 -7.66
N SER A 6 -12.99 -13.24 -7.26
CA SER A 6 -13.83 -12.80 -6.16
C SER A 6 -14.59 -13.98 -5.56
N MET A 7 -15.08 -13.80 -4.34
CA MET A 7 -15.94 -14.74 -3.61
C MET A 7 -16.72 -13.99 -2.51
N ILE A 8 -17.65 -14.68 -1.84
CA ILE A 8 -18.33 -14.14 -0.65
C ILE A 8 -17.31 -14.06 0.49
N PHE A 9 -17.40 -13.05 1.35
CA PHE A 9 -16.42 -12.85 2.42
C PHE A 9 -16.40 -14.01 3.43
N ALA A 10 -17.58 -14.54 3.79
CA ALA A 10 -17.71 -15.76 4.59
C ALA A 10 -16.95 -16.97 3.98
N ASP A 11 -17.01 -17.15 2.65
CA ASP A 11 -16.25 -18.20 1.95
C ASP A 11 -14.75 -17.98 2.05
N ALA A 12 -14.29 -16.72 1.95
CA ALA A 12 -12.88 -16.35 2.10
C ALA A 12 -12.37 -16.61 3.53
N LEU A 13 -13.23 -16.41 4.53
CA LEU A 13 -12.99 -16.77 5.91
C LEU A 13 -13.04 -18.28 6.14
N GLY A 14 -13.58 -19.08 5.21
CA GLY A 14 -13.81 -20.51 5.44
C GLY A 14 -14.81 -20.78 6.58
N ILE A 15 -15.70 -19.82 6.88
CA ILE A 15 -16.74 -19.90 7.90
C ILE A 15 -18.08 -19.94 7.15
N PHE A 16 -18.80 -21.07 7.25
CA PHE A 16 -20.04 -21.29 6.50
C PHE A 16 -21.30 -21.16 7.36
N ASP A 17 -21.14 -21.02 8.67
CA ASP A 17 -22.23 -20.75 9.63
C ASP A 17 -21.66 -20.05 10.87
N ALA A 18 -22.40 -19.10 11.47
CA ALA A 18 -21.96 -18.41 12.67
C ALA A 18 -21.67 -19.34 13.85
N SER A 19 -22.34 -20.50 13.93
CA SER A 19 -22.11 -21.52 14.95
C SER A 19 -20.76 -22.24 14.82
N GLU A 20 -20.07 -22.10 13.69
CA GLU A 20 -18.70 -22.58 13.53
C GLU A 20 -17.72 -21.71 14.31
N ILE A 21 -18.07 -20.46 14.66
CA ILE A 21 -17.23 -19.55 15.42
C ILE A 21 -17.35 -19.85 16.92
N ALA A 22 -16.31 -20.44 17.50
CA ALA A 22 -16.25 -20.73 18.94
C ALA A 22 -15.96 -19.47 19.76
N SER A 23 -15.12 -18.58 19.24
CA SER A 23 -14.82 -17.29 19.86
C SER A 23 -14.25 -16.31 18.84
N ALA A 24 -14.45 -15.02 19.05
CA ALA A 24 -13.77 -13.98 18.30
C ALA A 24 -13.23 -12.87 19.20
N THR A 25 -12.16 -12.23 18.75
CA THR A 25 -11.55 -11.08 19.42
C THR A 25 -11.20 -10.01 18.40
N ILE A 26 -11.41 -8.75 18.77
CA ILE A 26 -10.89 -7.61 18.01
C ILE A 26 -9.63 -7.08 18.70
N CYS A 27 -8.60 -6.79 17.92
CA CYS A 27 -7.27 -6.41 18.37
C CYS A 27 -6.75 -5.20 17.60
N ASN A 28 -5.91 -4.40 18.26
CA ASN A 28 -5.02 -3.47 17.59
C ASN A 28 -3.57 -3.82 17.96
N MET A 29 -2.78 -4.10 16.92
CA MET A 29 -1.40 -4.58 17.08
C MET A 29 -0.42 -3.46 17.42
N ASP A 30 -0.74 -2.20 17.09
CA ASP A 30 0.11 -1.07 17.39
C ASP A 30 0.03 -0.71 18.88
N THR A 31 -1.17 -0.78 19.46
CA THR A 31 -1.41 -0.51 20.89
C THR A 31 -1.27 -1.74 21.78
N ASN A 32 -1.19 -2.95 21.21
CA ASN A 32 -1.23 -4.23 21.94
C ASN A 32 -2.44 -4.33 22.88
N THR A 33 -3.61 -3.93 22.38
CA THR A 33 -4.89 -4.01 23.10
C THR A 33 -5.89 -4.89 22.37
N TYR A 34 -6.78 -5.55 23.11
CA TYR A 34 -7.86 -6.35 22.53
C TYR A 34 -9.16 -6.26 23.34
N LYS A 35 -10.26 -6.70 22.71
CA LYS A 35 -11.59 -6.90 23.28
C LYS A 35 -12.14 -8.23 22.76
N ASN A 36 -12.81 -9.00 23.62
CA ASN A 36 -13.55 -10.18 23.19
C ASN A 36 -14.88 -9.76 22.59
N LEU A 37 -15.25 -10.34 21.45
CA LEU A 37 -16.57 -10.12 20.87
C LEU A 37 -17.60 -11.00 21.58
N SER A 38 -18.76 -10.42 21.84
CA SER A 38 -19.97 -11.11 22.28
C SER A 38 -20.54 -11.98 21.17
N THR A 39 -21.43 -12.91 21.53
CA THR A 39 -22.13 -13.74 20.55
C THR A 39 -22.97 -12.90 19.58
N GLU A 40 -23.50 -11.76 20.02
CA GLU A 40 -24.27 -10.84 19.17
C GLU A 40 -23.37 -10.17 18.13
N GLU A 41 -22.24 -9.58 18.56
CA GLU A 41 -21.23 -9.00 17.65
C GLU A 41 -20.68 -10.04 16.64
N ILE A 42 -20.50 -11.30 17.07
CA ILE A 42 -20.06 -12.40 16.18
C ILE A 42 -21.11 -12.70 15.10
N ASN A 43 -22.38 -12.80 15.49
CA ASN A 43 -23.46 -13.09 14.55
C ASN A 43 -23.64 -11.94 13.55
N GLU A 44 -23.61 -10.69 14.02
CA GLU A 44 -23.71 -9.50 13.17
C GLU A 44 -22.56 -9.40 12.17
N PHE A 45 -21.33 -9.68 12.63
CA PHE A 45 -20.17 -9.77 11.73
C PHE A 45 -20.37 -10.84 10.65
N TYR A 46 -20.81 -12.04 11.04
CA TYR A 46 -21.02 -13.14 10.10
C TYR A 46 -22.13 -12.83 9.08
N GLU A 47 -23.23 -12.21 9.51
CA GLU A 47 -24.31 -11.77 8.62
C GLU A 47 -23.79 -10.77 7.58
N THR A 48 -23.00 -9.79 8.03
CA THR A 48 -22.34 -8.81 7.15
C THR A 48 -21.37 -9.50 6.18
N ALA A 49 -20.49 -10.38 6.68
CA ALA A 49 -19.55 -11.12 5.85
C ALA A 49 -20.24 -12.08 4.85
N SER A 50 -21.44 -12.55 5.15
CA SER A 50 -22.21 -13.38 4.23
C SER A 50 -22.86 -12.58 3.10
N ALA A 51 -22.97 -11.26 3.24
CA ALA A 51 -23.51 -10.35 2.24
C ALA A 51 -22.42 -9.65 1.39
N VAL A 52 -21.20 -9.55 1.90
CA VAL A 52 -20.09 -8.83 1.27
C VAL A 52 -19.36 -9.69 0.24
N THR A 53 -19.05 -9.10 -0.91
CA THR A 53 -18.16 -9.72 -1.92
C THR A 53 -16.73 -9.21 -1.71
N VAL A 54 -15.79 -10.14 -1.62
CA VAL A 54 -14.36 -9.83 -1.55
C VAL A 54 -13.64 -10.16 -2.84
N TRP A 55 -12.60 -9.38 -3.12
CA TRP A 55 -11.85 -9.43 -4.36
C TRP A 55 -10.41 -9.82 -4.09
N ARG A 56 -9.88 -10.68 -4.96
CA ARG A 56 -8.52 -11.17 -4.89
C ARG A 56 -7.54 -10.04 -5.15
N LYS A 57 -6.65 -9.78 -4.19
CA LYS A 57 -5.51 -8.88 -4.29
C LYS A 57 -4.22 -9.70 -4.22
N ILE A 58 -3.27 -9.37 -5.09
CA ILE A 58 -1.97 -10.04 -5.21
C ILE A 58 -0.90 -9.10 -4.66
N ASN A 59 -0.02 -9.62 -3.80
CA ASN A 59 1.06 -8.88 -3.12
C ASN A 59 0.64 -7.77 -2.14
N PRO A 60 -0.43 -7.93 -1.34
CA PRO A 60 -0.61 -7.04 -0.20
C PRO A 60 0.51 -7.30 0.81
N THR A 61 1.00 -6.25 1.45
CA THR A 61 1.87 -6.37 2.60
C THR A 61 0.98 -6.72 3.80
N PRO A 62 1.01 -7.96 4.33
CA PRO A 62 0.01 -8.35 5.31
C PRO A 62 0.38 -7.89 6.74
N PHE A 63 -0.60 -7.98 7.64
CA PHE A 63 -0.46 -7.96 9.11
C PHE A 63 -0.28 -6.60 9.80
N ARG A 64 -1.05 -5.56 9.47
CA ARG A 64 -1.01 -4.30 10.23
C ARG A 64 -2.43 -3.74 10.49
N GLY A 65 -2.54 -2.89 11.50
CA GLY A 65 -3.80 -2.24 11.90
C GLY A 65 -4.70 -3.08 12.82
N THR A 66 -5.98 -2.72 12.84
CA THR A 66 -7.03 -3.41 13.60
C THR A 66 -7.37 -4.75 12.94
N CYS A 67 -7.57 -5.78 13.75
CA CYS A 67 -7.83 -7.15 13.31
C CYS A 67 -8.98 -7.78 14.07
N VAL A 68 -9.75 -8.64 13.39
CA VAL A 68 -10.65 -9.60 14.03
C VAL A 68 -10.05 -10.99 13.90
N ASN A 69 -9.82 -11.66 15.02
CA ASN A 69 -9.39 -13.05 15.07
C ASN A 69 -10.57 -13.94 15.44
N PHE A 70 -10.79 -14.97 14.63
CA PHE A 70 -11.78 -16.01 14.84
C PHE A 70 -11.08 -17.31 15.23
N THR A 71 -11.65 -18.03 16.18
CA THR A 71 -11.34 -19.42 16.44
C THR A 71 -12.60 -20.23 16.17
N THR A 72 -12.51 -21.15 15.23
CA THR A 72 -13.62 -22.05 14.91
C THR A 72 -13.69 -23.20 15.92
N VAL A 73 -14.84 -23.88 15.97
CA VAL A 73 -15.09 -25.04 16.85
C VAL A 73 -14.11 -26.21 16.61
N ASP A 74 -13.54 -26.32 15.42
CA ASP A 74 -12.53 -27.32 15.07
C ASP A 74 -11.08 -26.89 15.42
N GLY A 75 -10.90 -25.69 15.97
CA GLY A 75 -9.63 -25.13 16.40
C GLY A 75 -8.85 -24.41 15.31
N THR A 76 -9.43 -24.18 14.13
CA THR A 76 -8.84 -23.33 13.10
C THR A 76 -8.87 -21.86 13.54
N ASN A 77 -7.77 -21.14 13.27
CA ASN A 77 -7.65 -19.73 13.61
C ASN A 77 -7.50 -18.90 12.35
N ILE A 78 -8.27 -17.83 12.27
CA ILE A 78 -8.45 -17.03 11.07
C ILE A 78 -8.41 -15.56 11.46
N SER A 79 -7.63 -14.76 10.75
CA SER A 79 -7.49 -13.33 11.02
C SER A 79 -7.97 -12.54 9.81
N TYR A 80 -8.89 -11.62 10.05
CA TYR A 80 -9.27 -10.56 9.14
C TYR A 80 -8.66 -9.25 9.59
N TYR A 81 -7.92 -8.58 8.70
CA TYR A 81 -7.38 -7.24 8.93
C TYR A 81 -8.21 -6.22 8.16
N PHE A 82 -8.70 -5.17 8.83
CA PHE A 82 -9.56 -4.17 8.18
C PHE A 82 -8.88 -3.51 6.97
N GLU A 83 -7.58 -3.22 7.09
CA GLU A 83 -6.81 -2.59 6.01
C GLU A 83 -6.22 -3.58 4.99
N SER A 84 -6.06 -4.86 5.34
CA SER A 84 -5.29 -5.83 4.52
C SER A 84 -6.07 -7.07 4.07
N GLY A 85 -7.33 -7.23 4.51
CA GLY A 85 -8.19 -8.34 4.12
C GLY A 85 -7.93 -9.65 4.86
N VAL A 86 -8.43 -10.74 4.28
CA VAL A 86 -8.19 -12.12 4.74
C VAL A 86 -7.18 -12.80 3.85
N GLN A 87 -6.14 -13.36 4.46
CA GLN A 87 -5.10 -14.11 3.75
C GLN A 87 -5.51 -15.59 3.62
N ILE A 88 -5.53 -16.09 2.39
CA ILE A 88 -5.94 -17.48 2.10
C ILE A 88 -4.74 -18.37 1.72
N GLY A 89 -3.59 -17.78 1.34
CA GLY A 89 -2.37 -18.55 1.10
C GLY A 89 -1.41 -17.89 0.10
N THR A 90 -0.56 -18.73 -0.51
CA THR A 90 0.43 -18.33 -1.53
C THR A 90 0.02 -18.74 -2.95
N TYR A 91 0.43 -17.93 -3.92
CA TYR A 91 0.28 -18.13 -5.36
C TYR A 91 1.65 -18.03 -6.04
N GLY A 92 2.18 -19.17 -6.48
CA GLY A 92 3.56 -19.27 -6.96
C GLY A 92 4.55 -19.39 -5.79
N VAL A 93 5.79 -18.97 -6.01
CA VAL A 93 6.87 -19.09 -5.01
C VAL A 93 6.80 -18.01 -3.91
N ASP A 94 6.29 -16.81 -4.23
CA ASP A 94 6.38 -15.65 -3.31
C ASP A 94 5.18 -14.68 -3.33
N ASN A 95 4.08 -14.94 -4.06
CA ASN A 95 2.93 -14.01 -4.05
C ASN A 95 1.86 -14.43 -3.05
N TYR A 96 1.50 -13.59 -2.10
CA TYR A 96 0.34 -13.83 -1.24
C TYR A 96 -0.95 -13.47 -1.93
N VAL A 97 -2.00 -14.21 -1.59
CA VAL A 97 -3.37 -13.92 -2.01
C VAL A 97 -4.17 -13.51 -0.79
N CYS A 98 -4.55 -12.24 -0.73
CA CYS A 98 -5.59 -11.78 0.19
C CYS A 98 -6.87 -11.50 -0.58
N TYR A 99 -7.97 -11.57 0.15
CA TYR A 99 -9.27 -11.13 -0.30
C TYR A 99 -9.70 -9.92 0.53
N MET A 100 -10.08 -8.85 -0.16
CA MET A 100 -10.50 -7.60 0.47
C MET A 100 -11.89 -7.19 0.00
N PRO A 101 -12.73 -6.64 0.89
CA PRO A 101 -13.99 -6.03 0.49
C PRO A 101 -13.75 -4.80 -0.41
N ALA A 102 -14.74 -4.44 -1.22
CA ALA A 102 -14.72 -3.16 -1.92
C ALA A 102 -14.81 -2.00 -0.91
N LYS A 103 -14.40 -0.78 -1.28
CA LYS A 103 -14.42 0.40 -0.37
C LYS A 103 -15.80 0.64 0.26
N GLU A 104 -16.86 0.47 -0.53
CA GLU A 104 -18.26 0.63 -0.09
C GLU A 104 -18.64 -0.43 0.96
N ASP A 105 -18.33 -1.69 0.70
CA ASP A 105 -18.59 -2.82 1.61
C ASP A 105 -17.67 -2.80 2.85
N ALA A 106 -16.45 -2.27 2.73
CA ALA A 106 -15.53 -2.14 3.85
C ALA A 106 -16.08 -1.19 4.93
N ALA A 107 -16.85 -0.17 4.52
CA ALA A 107 -17.54 0.71 5.46
C ALA A 107 -18.58 -0.04 6.29
N GLU A 108 -19.24 -1.07 5.73
CA GLU A 108 -20.19 -1.91 6.46
C GLU A 108 -19.51 -2.77 7.53
N LEU A 109 -18.22 -3.05 7.40
CA LEU A 109 -17.44 -3.80 8.40
C LEU A 109 -16.80 -2.86 9.45
N SER A 110 -16.59 -1.58 9.11
CA SER A 110 -15.87 -0.61 9.95
C SER A 110 -16.53 -0.27 11.29
N TYR A 111 -17.79 -0.68 11.51
CA TYR A 111 -18.47 -0.47 12.80
C TYR A 111 -17.70 -1.14 13.94
N LEU A 112 -17.24 -2.38 13.77
CA LEU A 112 -16.47 -3.10 14.80
C LEU A 112 -15.16 -2.37 15.13
N GLU A 113 -14.47 -1.86 14.11
CA GLU A 113 -13.25 -1.08 14.31
C GLU A 113 -13.56 0.19 15.10
N THR A 114 -14.61 0.93 14.72
CA THR A 114 -15.02 2.16 15.40
C THR A 114 -15.41 1.89 16.85
N GLU A 115 -16.27 0.90 17.09
CA GLU A 115 -16.69 0.49 18.44
C GLU A 115 -15.52 0.04 19.30
N PHE A 116 -14.57 -0.69 18.70
CA PHE A 116 -13.35 -1.07 19.39
C PHE A 116 -12.48 0.14 19.73
N LEU A 117 -12.30 1.08 18.82
CA LEU A 117 -11.50 2.29 19.06
C LEU A 117 -12.09 3.12 20.21
N ASP A 118 -13.41 3.20 20.31
CA ASP A 118 -14.12 3.93 21.38
C ASP A 118 -14.29 3.14 22.69
N ALA A 119 -14.05 1.82 22.69
CA ALA A 119 -14.22 0.98 23.87
C ALA A 119 -13.28 1.39 25.03
N GLU A 120 -13.86 1.61 26.21
CA GLU A 120 -13.13 1.86 27.46
C GLU A 120 -12.57 0.56 28.08
N ASP A 121 -13.22 -0.58 27.78
CA ASP A 121 -12.94 -1.91 28.34
C ASP A 121 -11.97 -2.73 27.46
N LYS A 122 -10.77 -2.17 27.25
CA LYS A 122 -9.70 -2.85 26.54
C LYS A 122 -8.79 -3.60 27.50
N TYR A 123 -8.49 -4.85 27.17
CA TYR A 123 -7.46 -5.62 27.86
C TYR A 123 -6.09 -5.33 27.23
N GLY A 124 -5.07 -5.15 28.07
CA GLY A 124 -3.68 -5.04 27.63
C GLY A 124 -3.05 -6.42 27.44
N GLY A 125 -2.29 -6.58 26.35
CA GLY A 125 -1.59 -7.82 25.99
C GLY A 125 -2.02 -8.36 24.63
N THR A 126 -1.30 -9.34 24.11
CA THR A 126 -1.61 -9.98 22.83
C THR A 126 -2.31 -11.30 23.15
N LEU A 127 -3.63 -11.41 22.99
CA LEU A 127 -4.35 -12.65 23.31
C LEU A 127 -4.04 -13.81 22.35
N TRP A 128 -3.29 -13.55 21.27
CA TRP A 128 -2.80 -14.56 20.36
C TRP A 128 -1.36 -14.22 19.98
N ASN A 129 -0.47 -15.21 20.07
CA ASN A 129 0.76 -15.17 19.29
C ASN A 129 0.33 -15.14 17.82
N VAL A 130 0.22 -13.94 17.25
CA VAL A 130 0.33 -13.75 15.81
C VAL A 130 1.56 -14.56 15.43
N SER A 131 1.39 -15.58 14.59
CA SER A 131 2.54 -16.27 14.04
C SER A 131 3.22 -15.32 13.08
N THR A 132 4.03 -14.41 13.61
CA THR A 132 4.96 -13.58 12.85
C THR A 132 6.13 -14.39 12.32
N ALA A 133 6.17 -15.70 12.59
CA ALA A 133 7.06 -16.62 11.89
C ALA A 133 6.90 -16.55 10.37
N TRP A 134 5.72 -16.08 9.91
CA TRP A 134 5.42 -15.74 8.52
C TRP A 134 5.10 -14.25 8.33
N ASP A 135 5.52 -13.37 9.25
CA ASP A 135 5.48 -11.91 9.03
C ASP A 135 6.62 -11.57 8.07
N PHE A 136 6.23 -11.45 6.80
CA PHE A 136 7.12 -11.12 5.69
C PHE A 136 7.47 -9.63 5.65
N LEU A 137 6.75 -8.79 6.40
CA LEU A 137 7.15 -7.41 6.62
C LEU A 137 8.23 -7.40 7.70
N LYS A 138 9.47 -7.65 7.26
CA LYS A 138 10.63 -7.26 8.05
C LYS A 138 10.54 -5.74 8.21
N LEU A 139 10.68 -5.24 9.43
CA LEU A 139 10.66 -3.81 9.69
C LEU A 139 12.04 -3.19 9.42
N PRO A 140 12.10 -1.91 9.02
CA PRO A 140 13.36 -1.21 8.88
C PRO A 140 14.08 -1.13 10.23
N GLN A 141 15.42 -1.04 10.19
CA GLN A 141 16.22 -0.85 11.40
C GLN A 141 16.07 0.57 11.96
N ASP A 142 15.74 1.53 11.09
CA ASP A 142 15.61 2.94 11.44
C ASP A 142 14.28 3.22 12.13
N PRO A 143 14.28 3.68 13.40
CA PRO A 143 13.03 3.85 14.16
C PRO A 143 12.05 4.85 13.55
N TRP A 144 12.54 5.86 12.83
CA TRP A 144 11.69 6.86 12.18
C TRP A 144 10.88 6.26 11.01
N ALA A 145 11.41 5.23 10.36
CA ALA A 145 10.81 4.63 9.17
C ALA A 145 9.78 3.54 9.52
N ILE A 146 9.89 2.95 10.71
CA ILE A 146 8.98 1.90 11.20
C ILE A 146 7.50 2.30 11.08
N PRO A 147 7.02 3.42 11.67
CA PRO A 147 5.60 3.77 11.60
C PRO A 147 5.13 4.06 10.16
N GLU A 148 5.96 4.72 9.35
CA GLU A 148 5.64 5.01 7.94
C GLU A 148 5.48 3.72 7.12
N ILE A 149 6.38 2.75 7.31
CA ILE A 149 6.36 1.48 6.59
C ILE A 149 5.21 0.60 7.08
N GLN A 150 4.90 0.59 8.38
CA GLN A 150 3.75 -0.15 8.91
C GLN A 150 2.44 0.34 8.30
N VAL A 151 2.23 1.66 8.26
CA VAL A 151 1.02 2.26 7.68
C VAL A 151 0.97 2.02 6.17
N ALA A 152 2.08 2.20 5.45
CA ALA A 152 2.14 1.94 4.02
C ALA A 152 1.88 0.45 3.69
N ALA A 153 2.42 -0.45 4.51
CA ALA A 153 2.19 -1.88 4.38
C ALA A 153 0.72 -2.25 4.63
N ALA A 154 0.11 -1.71 5.68
CA ALA A 154 -1.31 -1.92 6.00
C ALA A 154 -2.23 -1.57 4.81
N ARG A 155 -1.91 -0.47 4.13
CA ARG A 155 -2.58 0.03 2.92
C ARG A 155 -2.25 -0.76 1.65
N SER A 156 -1.48 -1.83 1.75
CA SER A 156 -0.96 -2.60 0.61
C SER A 156 -0.10 -1.78 -0.36
N LEU A 157 0.53 -0.69 0.08
CA LEU A 157 1.40 0.14 -0.76
C LEU A 157 2.80 -0.45 -0.95
N VAL A 158 3.26 -1.33 -0.07
CA VAL A 158 4.66 -1.82 -0.05
C VAL A 158 4.79 -3.18 -0.74
N PRO A 159 5.45 -3.27 -1.91
CA PRO A 159 5.77 -4.55 -2.52
C PRO A 159 6.63 -5.41 -1.60
N TYR A 160 6.31 -6.71 -1.51
CA TYR A 160 7.05 -7.65 -0.66
C TYR A 160 8.56 -7.69 -0.97
N GLU A 161 8.94 -7.53 -2.24
CA GLU A 161 10.34 -7.55 -2.70
C GLU A 161 11.22 -6.40 -2.17
N PHE A 162 10.61 -5.44 -1.44
CA PHE A 162 11.30 -4.31 -0.81
C PHE A 162 11.55 -4.51 0.68
N THR A 163 10.91 -5.50 1.32
CA THR A 163 10.89 -5.59 2.80
C THR A 163 12.25 -5.95 3.40
N ASP A 164 13.25 -6.33 2.60
CA ASP A 164 14.62 -6.57 3.05
C ASP A 164 15.67 -5.59 2.51
N LYS A 165 15.24 -4.49 1.87
CA LYS A 165 16.12 -3.54 1.15
C LYS A 165 15.96 -2.09 1.58
N TYR A 166 15.39 -1.82 2.76
CA TYR A 166 15.03 -0.46 3.18
C TYR A 166 16.14 0.59 3.09
N ASN A 167 17.39 0.20 3.39
CA ASN A 167 18.55 1.09 3.37
C ASN A 167 19.22 1.19 2.01
N ASP A 168 18.85 0.34 1.04
CA ASP A 168 19.41 0.38 -0.30
C ASP A 168 18.86 1.59 -1.04
N ASN A 169 19.66 2.13 -1.97
CA ASN A 169 19.16 3.10 -2.93
C ASN A 169 18.12 2.44 -3.82
N ILE A 170 16.92 3.01 -3.87
CA ILE A 170 15.86 2.48 -4.72
C ILE A 170 16.21 2.70 -6.19
N THR A 171 16.06 1.63 -6.98
CA THR A 171 16.27 1.73 -8.43
C THR A 171 15.07 2.37 -9.11
N ARG A 172 15.24 2.85 -10.34
CA ARG A 172 14.15 3.40 -11.16
C ARG A 172 13.07 2.37 -11.46
N GLU A 173 13.43 1.11 -11.66
CA GLU A 173 12.45 0.00 -11.82
C GLU A 173 11.65 -0.20 -10.53
N GLN A 174 12.32 -0.30 -9.38
CA GLN A 174 11.65 -0.47 -8.09
C GLN A 174 10.72 0.70 -7.79
N PHE A 175 11.16 1.93 -8.07
CA PHE A 175 10.31 3.10 -7.86
C PHE A 175 9.10 3.12 -8.80
N ALA A 176 9.24 2.65 -10.05
CA ALA A 176 8.11 2.46 -10.96
C ALA A 176 7.10 1.43 -10.42
N VAL A 177 7.56 0.30 -9.89
CA VAL A 177 6.66 -0.70 -9.25
C VAL A 177 5.90 -0.08 -8.07
N LEU A 178 6.58 0.71 -7.24
CA LEU A 178 5.97 1.38 -6.08
C LEU A 178 4.87 2.38 -6.52
N LEU A 179 5.14 3.18 -7.55
CA LEU A 179 4.19 4.15 -8.09
C LEU A 179 2.98 3.48 -8.75
N GLU A 180 3.20 2.40 -9.50
CA GLU A 180 2.09 1.62 -10.09
C GLU A 180 1.17 1.06 -9.00
N ASN A 181 1.76 0.48 -7.95
CA ASN A 181 1.00 -0.04 -6.83
C ASN A 181 0.20 1.08 -6.14
N THR A 182 0.77 2.28 -6.03
CA THR A 182 0.08 3.46 -5.49
C THR A 182 -1.16 3.83 -6.30
N ILE A 183 -1.07 3.85 -7.64
CA ILE A 183 -2.21 4.14 -8.52
C ILE A 183 -3.33 3.11 -8.32
N VAL A 184 -2.96 1.82 -8.28
CA VAL A 184 -3.92 0.73 -8.12
C VAL A 184 -4.63 0.80 -6.77
N VAL A 185 -3.88 1.05 -5.69
CA VAL A 185 -4.44 1.14 -4.33
C VAL A 185 -5.28 2.40 -4.17
N ALA A 186 -4.79 3.57 -4.60
CA ALA A 186 -5.51 4.84 -4.45
C ALA A 186 -6.81 4.88 -5.27
N GLY A 187 -6.80 4.33 -6.49
CA GLY A 187 -7.99 4.22 -7.32
C GLY A 187 -8.88 3.01 -7.03
N ASN A 188 -8.54 2.21 -6.02
CA ASN A 188 -9.25 0.97 -5.67
C ASN A 188 -9.41 -0.02 -6.86
N TYR A 189 -8.41 -0.12 -7.74
CA TYR A 189 -8.42 -1.03 -8.87
C TYR A 189 -7.94 -2.44 -8.46
N ALA A 190 -8.38 -3.47 -9.18
CA ALA A 190 -7.90 -4.84 -8.96
C ALA A 190 -6.43 -5.02 -9.40
N ASN A 191 -5.99 -4.26 -10.40
CA ASN A 191 -4.63 -4.22 -10.94
C ASN A 191 -4.51 -3.04 -11.92
N MET A 192 -3.29 -2.79 -12.41
CA MET A 192 -3.03 -1.68 -13.33
C MET A 192 -3.76 -1.82 -14.68
N ASN A 193 -3.98 -3.04 -15.18
CA ASN A 193 -4.73 -3.24 -16.43
C ASN A 193 -6.19 -2.80 -16.27
N ALA A 194 -6.80 -2.97 -15.10
CA ALA A 194 -8.16 -2.49 -14.84
C ALA A 194 -8.24 -0.96 -14.92
N TYR A 195 -7.31 -0.25 -14.25
CA TYR A 195 -7.19 1.21 -14.36
C TYR A 195 -7.02 1.67 -15.81
N MET A 196 -6.07 1.08 -16.53
CA MET A 196 -5.77 1.47 -17.91
C MET A 196 -6.94 1.22 -18.87
N ASN A 197 -7.68 0.13 -18.69
CA ASN A 197 -8.87 -0.16 -19.48
C ASN A 197 -9.97 0.88 -19.27
N GLU A 198 -10.21 1.28 -18.01
CA GLU A 198 -11.18 2.33 -17.68
C GLU A 198 -10.76 3.68 -18.26
N ALA A 199 -9.46 4.02 -18.17
CA ALA A 199 -8.89 5.23 -18.74
C ALA A 199 -8.77 5.21 -20.28
N GLY A 200 -9.05 4.08 -20.94
CA GLY A 200 -8.89 3.92 -22.39
C GLY A 200 -7.43 3.97 -22.87
N ILE A 201 -6.48 3.61 -22.00
CA ILE A 201 -5.03 3.66 -22.24
C ILE A 201 -4.53 2.27 -22.66
N SER A 202 -3.69 2.24 -23.70
CA SER A 202 -2.93 1.04 -24.10
C SER A 202 -1.43 1.33 -23.99
N TYR A 203 -0.63 0.30 -23.70
CA TYR A 203 0.83 0.43 -23.67
C TYR A 203 1.50 -0.42 -24.75
N ILE A 204 2.78 -0.13 -25.00
CA ILE A 204 3.64 -0.87 -25.92
C ILE A 204 4.67 -1.61 -25.07
N PRO A 205 4.63 -2.96 -25.01
CA PRO A 205 5.62 -3.73 -24.30
C PRO A 205 7.03 -3.55 -24.88
N GLY A 206 8.04 -3.48 -24.03
CA GLY A 206 9.45 -3.38 -24.43
C GLY A 206 9.78 -2.04 -25.10
N ARG A 207 9.20 -0.94 -24.61
CA ARG A 207 9.44 0.41 -25.17
C ARG A 207 10.91 0.81 -25.05
N PHE A 208 11.55 0.44 -23.94
CA PHE A 208 12.94 0.75 -23.68
C PHE A 208 13.81 -0.48 -23.94
N SER A 209 14.89 -0.30 -24.71
CA SER A 209 15.76 -1.41 -25.13
C SER A 209 16.50 -2.09 -23.99
N ASP A 210 16.71 -1.37 -22.88
CA ASP A 210 17.35 -1.87 -21.66
C ASP A 210 16.37 -2.49 -20.67
N CYS A 211 15.07 -2.58 -21.01
CA CYS A 211 14.01 -3.11 -20.16
C CYS A 211 13.42 -4.45 -20.64
N ALA A 212 14.07 -5.12 -21.59
CA ALA A 212 13.60 -6.43 -22.05
C ALA A 212 13.59 -7.45 -20.90
N GLY A 213 12.41 -8.04 -20.62
CA GLY A 213 12.22 -9.00 -19.52
C GLY A 213 12.18 -8.39 -18.12
N ARG A 214 12.12 -7.06 -18.02
CA ARG A 214 11.94 -6.30 -16.76
C ARG A 214 10.46 -6.18 -16.39
N ASN A 215 10.20 -5.60 -15.23
CA ASN A 215 8.83 -5.41 -14.76
C ASN A 215 8.05 -4.51 -15.72
N GLU A 216 6.88 -4.98 -16.16
CA GLU A 216 6.02 -4.28 -17.10
C GLU A 216 5.46 -2.95 -16.57
N ALA A 217 5.59 -2.67 -15.26
CA ALA A 217 5.24 -1.38 -14.68
C ALA A 217 5.97 -0.21 -15.36
N ILE A 218 7.17 -0.46 -15.89
CA ILE A 218 7.93 0.53 -16.65
C ILE A 218 7.14 0.98 -17.90
N ASP A 219 6.69 0.02 -18.72
CA ASP A 219 5.97 0.35 -19.95
C ASP A 219 4.58 0.92 -19.66
N ARG A 220 3.89 0.40 -18.64
CA ARG A 220 2.55 0.87 -18.23
C ARG A 220 2.58 2.30 -17.69
N LEU A 221 3.46 2.61 -16.75
CA LEU A 221 3.58 3.96 -16.22
C LEU A 221 4.10 4.95 -17.26
N CYS A 222 4.87 4.49 -18.25
CA CYS A 222 5.24 5.35 -19.38
C CYS A 222 4.01 5.69 -20.23
N ALA A 223 3.13 4.72 -20.49
CA ALA A 223 1.89 4.95 -21.23
C ALA A 223 0.90 5.87 -20.48
N VAL A 224 0.87 5.79 -19.15
CA VAL A 224 0.07 6.68 -18.29
C VAL A 224 0.71 8.06 -18.12
N GLY A 225 1.96 8.25 -18.56
CA GLY A 225 2.66 9.54 -18.50
C GLY A 225 3.30 9.86 -17.15
N VAL A 226 3.39 8.88 -16.24
CA VAL A 226 4.03 9.04 -14.93
C VAL A 226 5.55 9.03 -15.04
N ILE A 227 6.09 8.16 -15.88
CA ILE A 227 7.53 8.02 -16.07
C ILE A 227 7.97 8.30 -17.50
N SER A 228 9.23 8.71 -17.65
CA SER A 228 9.93 8.86 -18.91
C SER A 228 11.30 8.21 -18.84
N GLY A 229 11.83 7.80 -20.01
CA GLY A 229 13.19 7.33 -20.13
C GLY A 229 14.21 8.44 -19.85
N ARG A 230 15.47 8.04 -19.60
CA ARG A 230 16.61 8.97 -19.60
C ARG A 230 17.01 9.37 -21.01
N SER A 231 16.62 8.56 -21.99
CA SER A 231 16.62 8.89 -23.41
C SER A 231 15.32 8.37 -24.04
N ASP A 232 15.17 8.58 -25.35
CA ASP A 232 14.01 8.05 -26.10
C ASP A 232 13.95 6.52 -26.09
N THR A 233 15.08 5.84 -25.87
CA THR A 233 15.19 4.37 -25.97
C THR A 233 15.66 3.69 -24.69
N GLU A 234 16.14 4.42 -23.69
CA GLU A 234 16.69 3.85 -22.44
C GLU A 234 15.99 4.39 -21.20
N PHE A 235 15.67 3.50 -20.28
CA PHE A 235 15.05 3.85 -19.00
C PHE A 235 16.03 3.87 -17.83
N ALA A 236 17.12 3.11 -17.90
CA ALA A 236 18.07 2.80 -16.82
C ALA A 236 17.41 2.13 -15.60
N PRO A 237 16.83 0.92 -15.73
CA PRO A 237 16.03 0.28 -14.68
C PRO A 237 16.81 0.00 -13.39
N ASP A 238 18.09 -0.38 -13.49
CA ASP A 238 18.96 -0.66 -12.34
C ASP A 238 19.60 0.61 -11.75
N GLY A 239 19.43 1.77 -12.41
CA GLY A 239 19.98 3.03 -11.94
C GLY A 239 19.22 3.56 -10.72
N ALA A 240 19.92 4.12 -9.74
CA ALA A 240 19.29 4.81 -8.63
C ALA A 240 18.42 5.98 -9.13
N VAL A 241 17.26 6.17 -8.52
CA VAL A 241 16.42 7.34 -8.78
C VAL A 241 16.97 8.53 -7.99
N SER A 242 17.20 9.65 -8.68
CA SER A 242 17.53 10.90 -8.01
C SER A 242 16.30 11.52 -7.36
N ARG A 243 16.50 12.36 -6.34
CA ARG A 243 15.41 13.01 -5.61
C ARG A 243 14.56 13.91 -6.49
N GLN A 244 15.14 14.60 -7.46
CA GLN A 244 14.39 15.39 -8.43
C GLN A 244 13.62 14.54 -9.45
N GLU A 245 14.15 13.39 -9.87
CA GLU A 245 13.42 12.42 -10.70
C GLU A 245 12.22 11.85 -9.93
N ALA A 246 12.42 11.49 -8.65
CA ALA A 246 11.36 10.98 -7.80
C ALA A 246 10.24 12.00 -7.58
N ALA A 247 10.60 13.27 -7.32
CA ALA A 247 9.64 14.36 -7.18
C ALA A 247 8.74 14.50 -8.42
N ALA A 248 9.32 14.40 -9.61
CA ALA A 248 8.58 14.49 -10.87
C ALA A 248 7.60 13.33 -11.05
N MET A 249 8.04 12.10 -10.78
CA MET A 249 7.17 10.93 -10.93
C MET A 249 6.04 10.92 -9.89
N ILE A 250 6.32 11.29 -8.63
CA ILE A 250 5.30 11.44 -7.57
C ILE A 250 4.26 12.49 -7.95
N THR A 251 4.71 13.67 -8.39
CA THR A 251 3.81 14.75 -8.78
C THR A 251 2.89 14.33 -9.93
N ARG A 252 3.42 13.54 -10.90
CA ARG A 252 2.62 13.02 -12.02
C ARG A 252 1.62 11.96 -11.58
N VAL A 253 1.94 11.12 -10.58
CA VAL A 253 0.92 10.24 -9.97
C VAL A 253 -0.17 11.08 -9.33
N ALA A 254 0.18 12.13 -8.58
CA ALA A 254 -0.81 13.01 -7.97
C ALA A 254 -1.76 13.64 -9.00
N ASP A 255 -1.23 14.06 -10.16
CA ASP A 255 -2.00 14.68 -11.25
C ASP A 255 -3.03 13.75 -11.90
N LEU A 256 -2.92 12.43 -11.68
CA LEU A 256 -3.95 11.47 -12.08
C LEU A 256 -5.20 11.49 -11.19
N PHE A 257 -5.05 11.94 -9.93
CA PHE A 257 -6.12 11.89 -8.92
C PHE A 257 -6.60 13.28 -8.49
N MET A 258 -5.79 14.31 -8.68
CA MET A 258 -6.10 15.67 -8.26
C MET A 258 -5.45 16.70 -9.16
N TYR A 259 -5.95 17.94 -9.13
CA TYR A 259 -5.31 19.03 -9.87
C TYR A 259 -3.99 19.43 -9.22
N VAL A 260 -2.88 19.23 -9.94
CA VAL A 260 -1.57 19.76 -9.57
C VAL A 260 -1.40 21.10 -10.29
N GLY A 261 -1.55 22.21 -9.55
CA GLY A 261 -1.43 23.58 -10.09
C GLY A 261 -0.12 23.85 -10.82
N THR A 262 0.02 25.00 -11.51
CA THR A 262 1.11 25.20 -12.49
C THR A 262 2.30 26.04 -12.02
N ASN A 263 2.29 26.60 -10.79
CA ASN A 263 3.34 27.49 -10.32
C ASN A 263 3.65 27.27 -8.83
N TYR A 264 4.94 27.07 -8.52
CA TYR A 264 5.48 27.09 -7.15
C TYR A 264 6.84 27.79 -7.13
N THR A 265 7.16 28.44 -6.02
CA THR A 265 8.43 29.14 -5.79
C THR A 265 9.34 28.27 -4.93
N ILE A 266 10.65 28.19 -5.23
CA ILE A 266 11.58 27.33 -4.49
C ILE A 266 11.96 27.99 -3.15
N GLU A 267 11.78 27.29 -2.04
CA GLU A 267 12.26 27.69 -0.71
C GLU A 267 13.27 26.67 -0.13
N SER A 268 14.31 26.31 -0.90
CA SER A 268 15.44 25.48 -0.43
C SER A 268 16.77 26.22 -0.55
N THR A 269 17.74 25.85 0.29
CA THR A 269 19.08 26.49 0.31
C THR A 269 19.95 26.11 -0.88
N ASP A 270 19.57 25.07 -1.62
CA ASP A 270 20.22 24.54 -2.80
C ASP A 270 19.33 24.63 -4.06
N ALA A 271 18.40 25.59 -4.08
CA ALA A 271 17.47 25.82 -5.18
C ALA A 271 18.16 25.94 -6.56
N ASP A 272 19.35 26.54 -6.60
CA ASP A 272 20.14 26.72 -7.82
C ASP A 272 20.71 25.39 -8.38
N SER A 273 20.80 24.35 -7.55
CA SER A 273 21.24 23.00 -7.94
C SER A 273 20.11 22.16 -8.53
N VAL A 274 18.85 22.63 -8.49
CA VAL A 274 17.71 21.92 -9.07
C VAL A 274 17.66 22.19 -10.57
N ASP A 275 17.64 21.12 -11.38
CA ASP A 275 17.50 21.25 -12.82
C ASP A 275 16.22 22.02 -13.18
N GLU A 276 16.28 22.85 -14.22
CA GLU A 276 15.17 23.74 -14.60
C GLU A 276 13.85 22.99 -14.81
N TRP A 277 13.90 21.81 -15.44
CA TRP A 277 12.74 20.96 -15.69
C TRP A 277 12.13 20.39 -14.39
N ALA A 278 12.92 20.25 -13.33
CA ALA A 278 12.53 19.62 -12.08
C ALA A 278 12.01 20.60 -11.03
N ARG A 279 12.29 21.91 -11.18
CA ARG A 279 11.98 22.96 -10.20
C ARG A 279 10.53 22.91 -9.72
N PHE A 280 9.60 22.82 -10.67
CA PHE A 280 8.18 22.75 -10.36
C PHE A 280 7.85 21.55 -9.47
N TYR A 281 8.34 20.37 -9.83
CA TYR A 281 8.04 19.12 -9.13
C TYR A 281 8.67 19.08 -7.74
N VAL A 282 9.94 19.50 -7.62
CA VAL A 282 10.66 19.59 -6.34
C VAL A 282 9.92 20.52 -5.38
N ASN A 283 9.43 21.67 -5.86
CA ASN A 283 8.67 22.58 -5.02
C ASN A 283 7.34 22.01 -4.59
N TRP A 284 6.62 21.35 -5.52
CA TRP A 284 5.31 20.79 -5.21
C TRP A 284 5.41 19.73 -4.12
N VAL A 285 6.36 18.77 -4.24
CA VAL A 285 6.52 17.73 -3.21
C VAL A 285 7.01 18.29 -1.87
N ALA A 286 7.80 19.37 -1.88
CA ALA A 286 8.24 20.05 -0.67
C ALA A 286 7.08 20.81 0.01
N ASP A 287 6.31 21.59 -0.75
CA ASP A 287 5.14 22.34 -0.28
C ASP A 287 4.08 21.41 0.32
N LYS A 288 3.83 20.25 -0.32
CA LYS A 288 2.89 19.25 0.19
C LYS A 288 3.45 18.39 1.32
N GLY A 289 4.71 18.58 1.73
CA GLY A 289 5.36 17.79 2.77
C GLY A 289 5.55 16.32 2.40
N ILE A 290 5.48 15.98 1.11
CA ILE A 290 5.67 14.62 0.60
C ILE A 290 7.15 14.24 0.71
N MET A 291 8.03 15.13 0.25
CA MET A 291 9.48 15.00 0.37
C MET A 291 10.05 16.19 1.13
N SER A 292 11.01 15.94 2.02
CA SER A 292 11.65 16.98 2.84
C SER A 292 13.15 17.07 2.55
N GLY A 293 13.73 18.25 2.78
CA GLY A 293 15.17 18.47 2.76
C GLY A 293 15.89 17.90 3.99
N ASP A 294 17.21 18.04 4.00
CA ASP A 294 18.07 17.68 5.15
C ASP A 294 18.01 18.72 6.28
N ASP A 295 18.74 18.46 7.38
CA ASP A 295 18.82 19.37 8.54
C ASP A 295 19.41 20.76 8.21
N GLN A 296 20.00 20.94 7.02
CA GLN A 296 20.54 22.21 6.53
C GLN A 296 19.57 22.89 5.55
N ASN A 297 18.33 22.40 5.44
CA ASN A 297 17.33 22.84 4.48
C ASN A 297 17.81 22.73 3.01
N ARG A 298 18.60 21.69 2.70
CA ARG A 298 18.93 21.32 1.32
C ARG A 298 18.02 20.22 0.83
N PHE A 299 17.47 20.37 -0.37
CA PHE A 299 16.67 19.32 -0.99
C PHE A 299 17.53 18.16 -1.51
N ASP A 300 18.78 18.40 -1.88
CA ASP A 300 19.71 17.46 -2.54
C ASP A 300 19.11 16.83 -3.81
N PRO A 301 18.87 17.62 -4.88
CA PRO A 301 18.11 17.16 -6.05
C PRO A 301 18.75 15.99 -6.80
N HIS A 302 20.09 15.88 -6.77
CA HIS A 302 20.83 14.83 -7.47
C HIS A 302 21.17 13.63 -6.58
N GLY A 303 20.96 13.74 -5.26
CA GLY A 303 21.09 12.62 -4.33
C GLY A 303 20.07 11.52 -4.62
N SER A 304 20.35 10.30 -4.16
CA SER A 304 19.46 9.14 -4.30
C SER A 304 18.43 9.10 -3.18
N LEU A 305 17.29 8.43 -3.42
CA LEU A 305 16.40 7.98 -2.33
C LEU A 305 16.77 6.56 -1.90
N THR A 306 16.67 6.30 -0.60
CA THR A 306 16.58 4.92 -0.09
C THR A 306 15.17 4.36 -0.28
N VAL A 307 15.03 3.04 -0.26
CA VAL A 307 13.72 2.36 -0.34
C VAL A 307 12.76 2.83 0.75
N GLN A 308 13.22 2.98 2.00
CA GLN A 308 12.37 3.49 3.09
C GLN A 308 11.93 4.94 2.90
N GLN A 309 12.79 5.81 2.35
CA GLN A 309 12.43 7.19 2.02
C GLN A 309 11.40 7.26 0.89
N ALA A 310 11.53 6.37 -0.11
CA ALA A 310 10.57 6.26 -1.19
C ALA A 310 9.20 5.80 -0.67
N ILE A 311 9.15 4.75 0.17
CA ILE A 311 7.91 4.27 0.79
C ILE A 311 7.24 5.37 1.64
N ALA A 312 8.01 6.08 2.48
CA ALA A 312 7.47 7.18 3.27
C ALA A 312 6.90 8.32 2.38
N SER A 313 7.60 8.67 1.29
CA SER A 313 7.11 9.68 0.34
C SER A 313 5.79 9.24 -0.31
N ILE A 314 5.68 7.97 -0.69
CA ILE A 314 4.46 7.41 -1.27
C ILE A 314 3.32 7.32 -0.27
N ASN A 315 3.60 6.98 0.99
CA ASN A 315 2.60 6.96 2.05
C ASN A 315 1.97 8.36 2.25
N ARG A 316 2.80 9.40 2.21
CA ARG A 316 2.35 10.80 2.31
C ARG A 316 1.59 11.26 1.07
N LEU A 317 2.03 10.86 -0.12
CA LEU A 317 1.26 11.07 -1.36
C LEU A 317 -0.12 10.41 -1.27
N TYR A 318 -0.19 9.16 -0.84
CA TYR A 318 -1.45 8.42 -0.70
C TYR A 318 -2.41 9.14 0.26
N ASN A 319 -1.91 9.59 1.41
CA ASN A 319 -2.70 10.42 2.34
C ASN A 319 -3.19 11.70 1.67
N LEU A 320 -2.35 12.37 0.88
CA LEU A 320 -2.79 13.56 0.19
C LEU A 320 -3.96 13.22 -0.73
N ILE A 321 -3.77 12.34 -1.70
CA ILE A 321 -4.75 12.09 -2.77
C ILE A 321 -6.05 11.42 -2.30
N THR A 322 -6.05 10.66 -1.19
CA THR A 322 -7.27 9.98 -0.70
C THR A 322 -8.09 10.82 0.26
N TYR A 323 -7.48 11.75 1.02
CA TYR A 323 -8.21 12.64 1.94
C TYR A 323 -8.82 13.87 1.24
N TRP A 324 -8.42 14.20 0.01
CA TRP A 324 -9.11 15.26 -0.76
C TRP A 324 -10.53 14.87 -1.21
N GLU A 325 -10.90 13.59 -1.15
CA GLU A 325 -12.24 13.11 -1.52
C GLU A 325 -13.23 13.05 -0.35
N SER A 326 -12.78 13.25 0.90
CA SER A 326 -13.60 13.28 2.13
C SER A 326 -13.92 14.69 2.58
#